data_AF-A0A9P0NQD3-F1
#
_entry.id   AF-A0A9P0NQD3-F1
#
_cell.length_a   1.000
_cell.length_b   1.000
_cell.length_c   1.000
_cell.angle_alpha   90.00
_cell.angle_beta   90.00
_cell.angle_gamma   90.00
#
_symmetry.space_group_name_H-M   'P 1'
#
loop_
_entity.id
_entity.type
_entity.pdbx_description
1 polymer ?
#
loop_
_entity_poly.entity_id
_entity_poly.type
_entity_poly.pdbx_seq_one_letter_code
_entity_poly.pdbx_strand_id
1 'polypeptide(L)'
;MDKSWINQDKINNYEFLLERLAGGRMAVYIKKFEILQKETANSTMLSDCVPVIMDLITCDLNVEKALRQSLLHNLVQMVVSSESVVQKLSAAWKTDVLLGNLVRVMREHVMTQYKYYQLYTHNVVTVMKCLAQVMKNNKAKENKFIQTTYLVGKDSCTMLDVLLKPMQYLVNMNKMFNDLGCLLLNTEDTDYVGEIKRYLTQVFNKIQSKLDLVSEIIEQIIKRYERRCDKTKLDDEKWKKIKEKLVHIFETTIVTPCSFTFNLYLNYYFPSEEHLNEYLTTLDNKIIK
;
A
#
# COMPACT_ATOMS: atom_id res chain seq x y z
N MET A 1 -41.26 0.77 1.73
CA MET A 1 -41.05 0.20 0.37
C MET A 1 -39.71 0.70 -0.12
N ASP A 2 -38.69 -0.15 0.05
CA ASP A 2 -37.31 0.08 -0.39
C ASP A 2 -37.26 0.20 -1.91
N LYS A 3 -36.99 1.41 -2.41
CA LYS A 3 -36.52 1.59 -3.78
C LYS A 3 -35.03 1.27 -3.77
N SER A 4 -34.67 -0.01 -3.81
CA SER A 4 -33.28 -0.42 -4.01
C SER A 4 -32.83 0.02 -5.41
N TRP A 5 -31.66 0.63 -5.42
CA TRP A 5 -31.05 1.33 -6.53
C TRP A 5 -30.59 0.38 -7.63
N ILE A 6 -30.83 0.79 -8.88
CA ILE A 6 -30.26 0.30 -10.14
C ILE A 6 -30.53 -1.19 -10.44
N ASN A 7 -31.37 -1.41 -11.46
CA ASN A 7 -31.65 -2.72 -12.03
C ASN A 7 -30.35 -3.37 -12.56
N GLN A 8 -29.99 -4.55 -12.06
CA GLN A 8 -28.78 -5.29 -12.46
C GLN A 8 -28.73 -5.54 -13.98
N ASP A 9 -29.90 -5.65 -14.64
CA ASP A 9 -29.98 -5.82 -16.09
C ASP A 9 -29.47 -4.59 -16.87
N LYS A 10 -29.46 -3.39 -16.27
CA LYS A 10 -28.88 -2.19 -16.88
C LYS A 10 -27.35 -2.16 -16.82
N ILE A 11 -26.73 -2.89 -15.88
CA ILE A 11 -25.27 -2.96 -15.74
C ILE A 11 -24.65 -3.83 -16.85
N ASN A 12 -25.41 -4.79 -17.38
CA ASN A 12 -24.99 -5.64 -18.49
C ASN A 12 -25.00 -4.93 -19.86
N ASN A 13 -25.51 -3.71 -19.95
CA ASN A 13 -25.58 -2.97 -21.21
C ASN A 13 -24.34 -2.06 -21.35
N TYR A 14 -23.45 -2.42 -22.27
CA TYR A 14 -22.14 -1.79 -22.49
C TYR A 14 -22.24 -0.25 -22.70
N GLU A 15 -23.33 0.21 -23.32
CA GLU A 15 -23.63 1.64 -23.53
C GLU A 15 -23.83 2.41 -22.21
N PHE A 16 -24.49 1.83 -21.20
CA PHE A 16 -24.72 2.49 -19.90
C PHE A 16 -23.41 2.72 -19.14
N LEU A 17 -22.48 1.75 -19.19
CA LEU A 17 -21.16 1.90 -18.60
C LEU A 17 -20.36 2.96 -19.38
N LEU A 18 -20.31 2.89 -20.71
CA LEU A 18 -19.59 3.86 -21.54
C LEU A 18 -20.09 5.30 -21.34
N GLU A 19 -21.40 5.53 -21.23
CA GLU A 19 -21.97 6.85 -20.96
C GLU A 19 -21.57 7.40 -19.58
N ARG A 20 -21.46 6.53 -18.57
CA ARG A 20 -21.00 6.93 -17.22
C ARG A 20 -19.49 7.14 -17.12
N LEU A 21 -18.72 6.44 -17.96
CA LEU A 21 -17.26 6.57 -18.06
C LEU A 21 -16.85 7.76 -18.95
N ALA A 22 -17.73 8.24 -19.82
CA ALA A 22 -17.50 9.40 -20.68
C ALA A 22 -17.24 10.71 -19.90
N GLY A 23 -16.52 11.64 -20.54
CA GLY A 23 -16.29 13.00 -20.04
C GLY A 23 -15.32 13.12 -18.87
N GLY A 24 -14.25 12.31 -18.84
CA GLY A 24 -13.19 12.42 -17.81
C GLY A 24 -13.48 11.68 -16.49
N ARG A 25 -14.68 11.10 -16.32
CA ARG A 25 -15.07 10.34 -15.12
C ARG A 25 -14.42 8.95 -15.04
N MET A 26 -13.95 8.40 -16.16
CA MET A 26 -13.18 7.15 -16.19
C MET A 26 -11.99 7.16 -15.22
N ALA A 27 -11.27 8.29 -15.13
CA ALA A 27 -10.13 8.42 -14.22
C ALA A 27 -10.52 8.27 -12.74
N VAL A 28 -11.72 8.76 -12.36
CA VAL A 28 -12.26 8.63 -11.00
C VAL A 28 -12.51 7.16 -10.67
N TYR A 29 -13.16 6.42 -11.56
CA TYR A 29 -13.46 4.99 -11.36
C TYR A 29 -12.19 4.14 -11.33
N ILE A 30 -11.24 4.42 -12.23
CA ILE A 30 -9.92 3.77 -12.22
C ILE A 30 -9.26 3.92 -10.85
N LYS A 31 -9.25 5.15 -10.32
CA LYS A 31 -8.63 5.45 -9.03
C LYS A 31 -9.38 4.79 -7.86
N LYS A 32 -10.71 4.75 -7.88
CA LYS A 32 -11.53 4.03 -6.87
C LYS A 32 -11.20 2.54 -6.84
N PHE A 33 -11.07 1.91 -7.99
CA PHE A 33 -10.71 0.49 -8.05
C PHE A 33 -9.24 0.24 -7.69
N GLU A 34 -8.33 1.17 -7.99
CA GLU A 34 -6.96 1.09 -7.50
C GLU A 34 -6.94 1.07 -5.95
N ILE A 35 -7.76 1.92 -5.30
CA ILE A 35 -7.94 1.93 -3.84
C ILE A 35 -8.45 0.58 -3.33
N LEU A 36 -9.46 0.00 -4.00
CA LEU A 36 -10.01 -1.32 -3.67
C LEU A 36 -8.94 -2.42 -3.73
N GLN A 37 -8.18 -2.47 -4.82
CA GLN A 37 -7.11 -3.45 -5.02
C GLN A 37 -6.02 -3.28 -3.97
N LYS A 38 -5.65 -2.03 -3.66
CA LYS A 38 -4.62 -1.73 -2.66
C LYS A 38 -5.05 -2.16 -1.26
N GLU A 39 -6.32 -1.94 -0.90
CA GLU A 39 -6.87 -2.38 0.38
C GLU A 39 -6.90 -3.91 0.48
N THR A 40 -7.32 -4.58 -0.59
CA THR A 40 -7.36 -6.05 -0.65
C THR A 40 -5.95 -6.63 -0.49
N ALA A 41 -4.97 -6.08 -1.20
CA ALA A 41 -3.57 -6.50 -1.09
C ALA A 41 -2.99 -6.20 0.31
N ASN A 42 -3.40 -5.09 0.93
CA ASN A 42 -2.98 -4.72 2.28
C ASN A 42 -3.46 -5.73 3.32
N SER A 43 -4.71 -6.19 3.23
CA SER A 43 -5.25 -7.20 4.15
C SER A 43 -4.43 -8.50 4.15
N THR A 44 -4.06 -9.01 2.96
CA THR A 44 -3.20 -10.19 2.84
C THR A 44 -1.79 -9.90 3.37
N MET A 45 -1.20 -8.78 2.94
CA MET A 45 0.15 -8.38 3.36
C MET A 45 0.28 -8.25 4.87
N LEU A 46 -0.68 -7.61 5.55
CA LEU A 46 -0.64 -7.44 7.01
C LEU A 46 -0.68 -8.79 7.72
N SER A 47 -1.51 -9.72 7.22
CA SER A 47 -1.64 -11.08 7.78
C SER A 47 -0.31 -11.84 7.70
N ASP A 48 0.37 -11.76 6.55
CA ASP A 48 1.68 -12.40 6.33
C ASP A 48 2.81 -11.73 7.13
N CYS A 49 2.71 -10.42 7.38
CA CYS A 49 3.67 -9.68 8.21
C CYS A 49 3.63 -10.12 9.68
N VAL A 50 2.47 -10.48 10.23
CA VAL A 50 2.30 -10.81 11.67
C VAL A 50 3.27 -11.89 12.16
N PRO A 51 3.34 -13.10 11.57
CA PRO A 51 4.24 -14.15 12.06
C PRO A 51 5.71 -13.75 11.98
N VAL A 52 6.12 -13.07 10.89
CA VAL A 52 7.51 -12.64 10.68
C VAL A 52 7.93 -11.59 11.73
N ILE A 53 7.08 -10.60 11.98
CA ILE A 53 7.36 -9.56 12.98
C ILE A 53 7.30 -10.14 14.39
N MET A 54 6.39 -11.07 14.66
CA MET A 54 6.31 -11.77 15.94
C MET A 54 7.62 -12.50 16.24
N ASP A 55 8.10 -13.34 15.33
CA ASP A 55 9.36 -14.06 15.48
C ASP A 55 10.55 -13.11 15.70
N LEU A 56 10.60 -12.01 14.94
CA LEU A 56 11.65 -11.00 15.11
C LEU A 56 11.69 -10.47 16.54
N ILE A 57 10.56 -9.98 17.05
CA ILE A 57 10.53 -9.24 18.31
C ILE A 57 10.64 -10.19 19.52
N THR A 58 10.15 -11.44 19.41
CA THR A 58 10.18 -12.40 20.52
C THR A 58 11.48 -13.18 20.59
N CYS A 59 12.00 -13.63 19.45
CA CYS A 59 13.11 -14.58 19.40
C CYS A 59 14.43 -13.88 19.08
N ASP A 60 14.39 -12.84 18.26
CA ASP A 60 15.59 -12.33 17.63
C ASP A 60 16.15 -11.04 18.25
N LEU A 61 15.25 -10.13 18.67
CA LEU A 61 15.61 -8.85 19.26
C LEU A 61 15.47 -8.78 20.78
N ASN A 62 14.72 -9.73 21.37
CA ASN A 62 14.39 -9.75 22.80
C ASN A 62 13.88 -8.40 23.31
N VAL A 63 12.92 -7.83 22.59
CA VAL A 63 12.35 -6.51 22.91
C VAL A 63 11.54 -6.62 24.22
N GLU A 64 11.47 -5.53 24.99
CA GLU A 64 10.68 -5.47 26.21
C GLU A 64 9.24 -5.96 25.99
N LYS A 65 8.70 -6.71 26.96
CA LYS A 65 7.36 -7.31 26.88
C LYS A 65 6.26 -6.30 26.54
N ALA A 66 6.29 -5.10 27.14
CA ALA A 66 5.30 -4.06 26.90
C ALA A 66 5.30 -3.58 25.44
N LEU A 67 6.49 -3.33 24.87
CA LEU A 67 6.64 -2.93 23.48
C LEU A 67 6.21 -4.04 22.51
N ARG A 68 6.54 -5.30 22.83
CA ARG A 68 6.07 -6.46 22.04
C ARG A 68 4.55 -6.55 21.98
N GLN A 69 3.91 -6.48 23.15
CA GLN A 69 2.45 -6.55 23.26
C GLN A 69 1.78 -5.39 22.53
N SER A 70 2.30 -4.17 22.67
CA SER A 70 1.78 -2.99 21.97
C SER A 70 1.91 -3.12 20.45
N LEU A 71 3.06 -3.54 19.93
CA LEU A 71 3.29 -3.71 18.49
C LEU A 71 2.38 -4.79 17.88
N LEU A 72 2.30 -5.96 18.53
CA LEU A 72 1.43 -7.06 18.08
C LEU A 72 -0.05 -6.69 18.14
N HIS A 73 -0.48 -6.02 19.22
CA HIS A 73 -1.84 -5.53 19.32
C HIS A 73 -2.17 -4.60 18.14
N ASN A 74 -1.31 -3.62 17.84
CA ASN A 74 -1.52 -2.70 16.73
C ASN A 74 -1.59 -3.44 15.37
N LEU A 75 -0.69 -4.38 15.12
CA LEU A 75 -0.71 -5.19 13.89
C LEU A 75 -2.00 -6.00 13.74
N VAL A 76 -2.43 -6.70 14.79
CA VAL A 76 -3.68 -7.48 14.78
C VAL A 76 -4.88 -6.56 14.56
N GLN A 77 -4.91 -5.39 15.19
CA GLN A 77 -5.98 -4.41 14.96
C GLN A 77 -6.00 -3.89 13.53
N MET A 78 -4.84 -3.73 12.87
CA MET A 78 -4.78 -3.39 11.44
C MET A 78 -5.38 -4.51 10.59
N VAL A 79 -5.00 -5.76 10.84
CA VAL A 79 -5.50 -6.95 10.10
C VAL A 79 -7.01 -7.00 10.19
N VAL A 80 -7.56 -7.05 11.41
CA VAL A 80 -9.02 -7.17 11.63
C VAL A 80 -9.77 -6.02 10.96
N SER A 81 -9.24 -4.80 11.06
CA SER A 81 -9.87 -3.62 10.45
C SER A 81 -9.81 -3.65 8.92
N SER A 82 -8.68 -4.10 8.35
CA SER A 82 -8.48 -4.22 6.90
C SER A 82 -9.40 -5.29 6.31
N GLU A 83 -9.44 -6.48 6.93
CA GLU A 83 -10.33 -7.58 6.53
C GLU A 83 -11.81 -7.16 6.54
N SER A 84 -12.25 -6.47 7.61
CA SER A 84 -13.61 -5.96 7.71
C SER A 84 -13.97 -5.03 6.54
N VAL A 85 -13.02 -4.19 6.13
CA VAL A 85 -13.24 -3.25 5.03
C VAL A 85 -13.16 -3.91 3.67
N VAL A 86 -12.25 -4.87 3.47
CA VAL A 86 -12.25 -5.71 2.25
C VAL A 86 -13.58 -6.43 2.08
N GLN A 87 -14.17 -6.95 3.16
CA GLN A 87 -15.50 -7.56 3.12
C GLN A 87 -16.60 -6.56 2.74
N LYS A 88 -16.62 -5.37 3.38
CA LYS A 88 -17.58 -4.29 3.05
C LYS A 88 -17.43 -3.84 1.58
N LEU A 89 -16.21 -3.67 1.12
CA LEU A 89 -15.90 -3.26 -0.25
C LEU A 89 -16.27 -4.34 -1.28
N SER A 90 -15.96 -5.61 -0.98
CA SER A 90 -16.34 -6.76 -1.83
C SER A 90 -17.87 -6.90 -1.94
N ALA A 91 -18.59 -6.71 -0.83
CA ALA A 91 -20.05 -6.69 -0.85
C ALA A 91 -20.60 -5.54 -1.71
N ALA A 92 -20.04 -4.34 -1.56
CA ALA A 92 -20.44 -3.18 -2.36
C ALA A 92 -20.18 -3.40 -3.86
N TRP A 93 -19.02 -3.96 -4.23
CA TRP A 93 -18.67 -4.27 -5.62
C TRP A 93 -19.66 -5.22 -6.30
N LYS A 94 -20.15 -6.24 -5.57
CA LYS A 94 -21.14 -7.19 -6.09
C LYS A 94 -22.48 -6.54 -6.45
N THR A 95 -22.80 -5.40 -5.83
CA THR A 95 -24.07 -4.69 -6.04
C THR A 95 -23.92 -3.43 -6.90
N ASP A 96 -22.73 -2.84 -6.95
CA ASP A 96 -22.45 -1.60 -7.68
C ASP A 96 -21.01 -1.63 -8.24
N VAL A 97 -20.90 -1.98 -9.52
CA VAL A 97 -19.64 -2.06 -10.26
C VAL A 97 -18.94 -0.69 -10.36
N LEU A 98 -19.67 0.42 -10.19
CA LEU A 98 -19.13 1.77 -10.23
C LEU A 98 -18.59 2.24 -8.87
N LEU A 99 -18.65 1.41 -7.84
CA LEU A 99 -18.07 1.69 -6.52
C LEU A 99 -18.54 3.04 -5.95
N GLY A 100 -19.83 3.37 -6.10
CA GLY A 100 -20.42 4.62 -5.64
C GLY A 100 -20.21 4.85 -4.15
N ASN A 101 -20.32 3.80 -3.33
CA ASN A 101 -20.15 3.89 -1.87
C ASN A 101 -18.70 3.71 -1.38
N LEU A 102 -17.71 3.49 -2.26
CA LEU A 102 -16.35 3.18 -1.85
C LEU A 102 -15.73 4.28 -0.97
N VAL A 103 -15.93 5.55 -1.34
CA VAL A 103 -15.34 6.67 -0.59
C VAL A 103 -15.90 6.73 0.84
N ARG A 104 -17.19 6.45 1.01
CA ARG A 104 -17.84 6.42 2.33
C ARG A 104 -17.31 5.27 3.20
N VAL A 105 -17.20 4.06 2.62
CA VAL A 105 -16.62 2.89 3.31
C VAL A 105 -15.16 3.17 3.71
N MET A 106 -14.38 3.74 2.79
CA MET A 106 -12.98 4.08 3.06
C MET A 106 -12.82 5.22 4.07
N ARG A 107 -13.76 6.17 4.12
CA ARG A 107 -13.74 7.20 5.17
C ARG A 107 -13.86 6.58 6.55
N GLU A 108 -14.85 5.72 6.74
CA GLU A 108 -15.04 5.01 8.02
C GLU A 108 -13.76 4.24 8.39
N HIS A 109 -13.17 3.58 7.39
CA HIS A 109 -11.92 2.85 7.55
C HIS A 109 -10.75 3.74 8.01
N VAL A 110 -10.50 4.83 7.28
CA VAL A 110 -9.40 5.75 7.56
C VAL A 110 -9.53 6.33 8.97
N MET A 111 -10.73 6.72 9.37
CA MET A 111 -10.97 7.32 10.68
C MET A 111 -10.80 6.33 11.85
N THR A 112 -10.94 5.02 11.61
CA THR A 112 -10.94 4.00 12.67
C THR A 112 -9.61 3.25 12.78
N GLN A 113 -8.98 2.93 11.65
CA GLN A 113 -7.80 2.05 11.60
C GLN A 113 -6.48 2.81 11.65
N TYR A 114 -6.38 4.01 11.08
CA TYR A 114 -5.09 4.65 10.83
C TYR A 114 -4.38 5.11 12.11
N LYS A 115 -5.11 5.23 13.24
CA LYS A 115 -4.50 5.37 14.57
C LYS A 115 -3.55 4.21 14.90
N TYR A 116 -3.85 2.98 14.47
CA TYR A 116 -3.00 1.82 14.71
C TYR A 116 -1.75 1.88 13.86
N TYR A 117 -1.82 2.40 12.63
CA TYR A 117 -0.63 2.65 11.80
C TYR A 117 0.26 3.69 12.46
N GLN A 118 -0.31 4.76 13.00
CA GLN A 118 0.45 5.76 13.75
C GLN A 118 1.17 5.15 14.97
N LEU A 119 0.47 4.36 15.78
CA LEU A 119 1.04 3.70 16.97
C LEU A 119 2.09 2.65 16.60
N TYR A 120 1.86 1.89 15.53
CA TYR A 120 2.84 0.95 15.00
C TYR A 120 4.11 1.66 14.54
N THR A 121 4.00 2.72 13.73
CA THR A 121 5.14 3.52 13.27
C THR A 121 5.97 4.03 14.44
N HIS A 122 5.31 4.51 15.50
CA HIS A 122 5.99 4.96 16.71
C HIS A 122 6.83 3.84 17.34
N ASN A 123 6.25 2.65 17.49
CA ASN A 123 6.90 1.49 18.10
C ASN A 123 7.99 0.88 17.21
N VAL A 124 7.83 0.90 15.89
CA VAL A 124 8.81 0.39 14.92
C VAL A 124 10.14 1.13 15.02
N VAL A 125 10.15 2.43 15.36
CA VAL A 125 11.41 3.16 15.57
C VAL A 125 12.28 2.48 16.64
N THR A 126 11.67 2.06 17.75
CA THR A 126 12.40 1.37 18.83
C THR A 126 12.84 -0.03 18.39
N VAL A 127 11.98 -0.77 17.67
CA VAL A 127 12.34 -2.08 17.09
C VAL A 127 13.52 -1.96 16.13
N MET A 128 13.51 -0.95 15.26
CA MET A 128 14.59 -0.66 14.32
C MET A 128 15.91 -0.32 15.02
N LYS A 129 15.86 0.42 16.13
CA LYS A 129 17.05 0.66 16.98
C LYS A 129 17.58 -0.63 17.59
N CYS A 130 16.70 -1.49 18.11
CA CYS A 130 17.10 -2.81 18.63
C CYS A 130 17.73 -3.67 17.53
N LEU A 131 17.12 -3.72 16.34
CA LEU A 131 17.64 -4.44 15.19
C LEU A 131 19.03 -3.94 14.80
N ALA A 132 19.21 -2.62 14.65
CA ALA A 132 20.49 -2.00 14.32
C ALA A 132 21.57 -2.34 15.36
N GLN A 133 21.21 -2.43 16.64
CA GLN A 133 22.11 -2.78 17.74
C GLN A 133 22.48 -4.27 17.73
N VAL A 134 21.54 -5.17 17.47
CA VAL A 134 21.81 -6.61 17.32
C VAL A 134 22.71 -6.86 16.12
N MET A 135 22.42 -6.23 14.97
CA MET A 135 23.26 -6.32 13.75
C MET A 135 24.66 -5.73 13.97
N LYS A 136 24.79 -4.71 14.83
CA LYS A 136 26.10 -4.19 15.24
C LYS A 136 26.92 -5.23 15.99
N ASN A 137 26.27 -5.93 16.93
CA ASN A 137 26.95 -6.76 17.92
C ASN A 137 27.14 -8.22 17.47
N ASN A 138 26.36 -8.69 16.49
CA ASN A 138 26.36 -10.08 16.08
C ASN A 138 26.35 -10.22 14.56
N LYS A 139 27.52 -10.51 13.98
CA LYS A 139 27.72 -10.68 12.52
C LYS A 139 26.90 -11.84 11.94
N ALA A 140 26.70 -12.93 12.69
CA ALA A 140 25.90 -14.05 12.23
C ALA A 140 24.41 -13.67 12.11
N LYS A 141 23.87 -12.96 13.10
CA LYS A 141 22.50 -12.41 13.04
C LYS A 141 22.35 -11.35 11.97
N GLU A 142 23.32 -10.45 11.81
CA GLU A 142 23.36 -9.47 10.71
C GLU A 142 23.23 -10.15 9.34
N ASN A 143 24.07 -11.17 9.09
CA ASN A 143 24.01 -11.94 7.85
C ASN A 143 22.66 -12.66 7.69
N LYS A 144 22.13 -13.26 8.77
CA LYS A 144 20.81 -13.89 8.76
C LYS A 144 19.73 -12.89 8.34
N PHE A 145 19.66 -11.70 8.94
CA PHE A 145 18.62 -10.72 8.63
C PHE A 145 18.71 -10.16 7.21
N ILE A 146 19.93 -10.00 6.68
CA ILE A 146 20.15 -9.49 5.32
C ILE A 146 19.82 -10.55 4.26
N GLN A 147 20.15 -11.82 4.53
CA GLN A 147 20.02 -12.90 3.54
C GLN A 147 18.66 -13.60 3.58
N THR A 148 17.98 -13.58 4.71
CA THR A 148 16.67 -14.22 4.84
C THR A 148 15.61 -13.37 4.15
N THR A 149 14.88 -14.01 3.23
CA THR A 149 13.70 -13.42 2.60
C THR A 149 12.45 -14.13 3.08
N TYR A 150 11.40 -13.35 3.29
CA TYR A 150 10.07 -13.78 3.69
C TYR A 150 9.11 -13.56 2.53
N LEU A 151 8.15 -14.46 2.37
CA LEU A 151 7.06 -14.25 1.42
C LEU A 151 5.97 -13.45 2.14
N VAL A 152 5.69 -12.24 1.66
CA VAL A 152 4.64 -11.37 2.19
C VAL A 152 3.76 -10.93 1.02
N GLY A 153 2.52 -11.42 1.00
CA GLY A 153 1.65 -11.37 -0.17
C GLY A 153 2.30 -12.09 -1.35
N LYS A 154 2.61 -11.34 -2.41
CA LYS A 154 3.31 -11.84 -3.60
C LYS A 154 4.79 -11.46 -3.63
N ASP A 155 5.27 -10.75 -2.62
CA ASP A 155 6.60 -10.15 -2.62
C ASP A 155 7.59 -10.99 -1.81
N SER A 156 8.82 -11.10 -2.33
CA SER A 156 9.96 -11.62 -1.56
C SER A 156 10.65 -10.47 -0.84
N CYS A 157 10.46 -10.41 0.48
CA CYS A 157 10.80 -9.28 1.34
C CYS A 157 11.94 -9.61 2.31
N THR A 158 12.87 -8.68 2.53
CA THR A 158 13.79 -8.75 3.67
C THR A 158 13.07 -8.40 4.98
N MET A 159 13.70 -8.68 6.12
CA MET A 159 13.14 -8.31 7.44
C MET A 159 12.84 -6.80 7.55
N LEU A 160 13.68 -5.96 6.96
CA LEU A 160 13.46 -4.51 6.94
C LEU A 160 12.20 -4.18 6.14
N ASP A 161 12.02 -4.78 4.97
CA ASP A 161 10.87 -4.55 4.11
C ASP A 161 9.58 -4.88 4.86
N VAL A 162 9.54 -6.04 5.52
CA VAL A 162 8.38 -6.48 6.30
C VAL A 162 8.01 -5.47 7.38
N LEU A 163 8.99 -4.94 8.13
CA LEU A 163 8.75 -3.91 9.14
C LEU A 163 8.17 -2.62 8.57
N LEU A 164 8.57 -2.26 7.33
CA LEU A 164 8.18 -1.02 6.68
C LEU A 164 6.86 -1.12 5.91
N LYS A 165 6.42 -2.31 5.50
CA LYS A 165 5.20 -2.52 4.69
C LYS A 165 3.95 -1.79 5.21
N PRO A 166 3.61 -1.79 6.52
CA PRO A 166 2.46 -1.04 7.01
C PRO A 166 2.61 0.48 6.81
N MET A 167 3.80 1.02 6.99
CA MET A 167 4.08 2.45 6.76
C MET A 167 4.00 2.80 5.28
N GLN A 168 4.50 1.93 4.40
CA GLN A 168 4.42 2.08 2.95
C GLN A 168 2.97 2.12 2.45
N TYR A 169 2.11 1.26 2.99
CA TYR A 169 0.69 1.29 2.66
C TYR A 169 0.06 2.64 3.02
N LEU A 170 0.33 3.15 4.22
CA LEU A 170 -0.17 4.44 4.69
C LEU A 170 0.23 5.59 3.72
N VAL A 171 1.48 5.61 3.25
CA VAL A 171 2.00 6.64 2.31
C VAL A 171 1.27 6.56 0.98
N ASN A 172 1.13 5.36 0.45
CA ASN A 172 0.45 5.11 -0.82
C ASN A 172 -1.01 5.55 -0.76
N MET A 173 -1.73 5.22 0.32
CA MET A 173 -3.14 5.58 0.44
C MET A 173 -3.35 7.09 0.52
N ASN A 174 -2.50 7.81 1.24
CA ASN A 174 -2.56 9.28 1.26
C ASN A 174 -2.36 9.89 -0.13
N LYS A 175 -1.38 9.38 -0.89
CA LYS A 175 -1.20 9.80 -2.29
C LYS A 175 -2.43 9.49 -3.13
N MET A 176 -2.97 8.27 -3.05
CA MET A 176 -4.12 7.84 -3.86
C MET A 176 -5.38 8.67 -3.56
N PHE A 177 -5.64 9.04 -2.31
CA PHE A 177 -6.76 9.92 -1.95
C PHE A 177 -6.52 11.37 -2.35
N ASN A 178 -5.27 11.85 -2.31
CA ASN A 178 -4.94 13.16 -2.85
C ASN A 178 -5.19 13.22 -4.36
N ASP A 179 -4.73 12.21 -5.11
CA ASP A 179 -4.96 12.05 -6.55
C ASP A 179 -6.46 11.98 -6.86
N LEU A 180 -7.21 11.15 -6.12
CA LEU A 180 -8.67 11.03 -6.28
C LEU A 180 -9.36 12.38 -6.05
N GLY A 181 -8.93 13.14 -5.04
CA GLY A 181 -9.47 14.47 -4.76
C GLY A 181 -9.25 15.48 -5.90
N CYS A 182 -8.16 15.36 -6.66
CA CYS A 182 -7.92 16.20 -7.84
C CYS A 182 -8.83 15.83 -9.03
N LEU A 183 -9.33 14.60 -9.07
CA LEU A 183 -10.19 14.10 -10.15
C LEU A 183 -11.68 14.36 -9.89
N LEU A 184 -12.09 14.54 -8.63
CA LEU A 184 -13.47 14.79 -8.23
C LEU A 184 -13.83 16.28 -8.36
N LEU A 185 -14.44 16.66 -9.48
CA LEU A 185 -15.01 18.00 -9.67
C LEU A 185 -16.41 18.07 -9.01
N ASN A 186 -16.50 18.67 -7.82
CA ASN A 186 -17.75 19.03 -7.11
C ASN A 186 -18.86 17.96 -7.13
N THR A 187 -18.61 16.81 -6.49
CA THR A 187 -19.58 15.72 -6.33
C THR A 187 -19.85 15.42 -4.85
N GLU A 188 -20.86 14.62 -4.52
CA GLU A 188 -21.12 14.16 -3.13
C GLU A 188 -19.90 13.48 -2.48
N ASP A 189 -19.01 12.89 -3.28
CA ASP A 189 -17.79 12.24 -2.77
C ASP A 189 -16.69 13.26 -2.41
N THR A 190 -16.79 14.50 -2.87
CA THR A 190 -15.76 15.54 -2.67
C THR A 190 -15.58 15.87 -1.19
N ASP A 191 -16.66 15.96 -0.41
CA ASP A 191 -16.61 16.21 1.03
C ASP A 191 -15.95 15.05 1.78
N TYR A 192 -16.36 13.82 1.47
CA TYR A 192 -15.80 12.62 2.10
C TYR A 192 -14.30 12.45 1.78
N VAL A 193 -13.88 12.72 0.53
CA VAL A 193 -12.45 12.73 0.17
C VAL A 193 -11.71 13.86 0.88
N GLY A 194 -12.32 15.04 1.01
CA GLY A 194 -11.75 16.16 1.77
C GLY A 194 -11.46 15.79 3.23
N GLU A 195 -12.41 15.12 3.88
CA GLU A 195 -12.24 14.62 5.25
C GLU A 195 -11.14 13.55 5.37
N ILE A 196 -11.12 12.59 4.44
CA ILE A 196 -10.07 11.57 4.38
C ILE A 196 -8.70 12.25 4.24
N LYS A 197 -8.51 13.12 3.24
CA LYS A 197 -7.25 13.84 2.98
C LYS A 197 -6.79 14.61 4.21
N ARG A 198 -7.70 15.34 4.88
CA ARG A 198 -7.38 16.09 6.09
C ARG A 198 -6.87 15.18 7.20
N TYR A 199 -7.56 14.07 7.44
CA TYR A 199 -7.18 13.12 8.48
C TYR A 199 -5.85 12.42 8.16
N LEU A 200 -5.68 11.95 6.92
CA LEU A 200 -4.44 11.35 6.47
C LEU A 200 -3.27 12.30 6.61
N THR A 201 -3.43 13.55 6.19
CA THR A 201 -2.39 14.59 6.34
C THR A 201 -2.01 14.81 7.81
N GLN A 202 -2.98 14.82 8.74
CA GLN A 202 -2.69 14.93 10.17
C GLN A 202 -1.93 13.71 10.71
N VAL A 203 -2.30 12.50 10.30
CA VAL A 203 -1.57 11.29 10.66
C VAL A 203 -0.15 11.33 10.10
N PHE A 204 0.01 11.72 8.83
CA PHE A 204 1.29 11.89 8.15
C PHE A 204 2.23 12.83 8.89
N ASN A 205 1.74 14.03 9.22
CA ASN A 205 2.53 15.02 9.94
C ASN A 205 3.00 14.51 11.31
N LYS A 206 2.20 13.66 11.97
CA LYS A 206 2.57 13.04 13.26
C LYS A 206 3.63 11.95 13.12
N ILE A 207 3.70 11.28 11.98
CA ILE A 207 4.64 10.17 11.75
C ILE A 207 5.88 10.57 10.94
N GLN A 208 5.89 11.72 10.27
CA GLN A 208 6.99 12.14 9.38
C GLN A 208 8.35 12.07 10.09
N SER A 209 8.48 12.72 11.24
CA SER A 209 9.73 12.68 12.04
C SER A 209 10.16 11.25 12.44
N LYS A 210 9.22 10.30 12.53
CA LYS A 210 9.52 8.89 12.81
C LYS A 210 10.02 8.17 11.56
N LEU A 211 9.45 8.48 10.40
CA LEU A 211 9.93 7.97 9.12
C LEU A 211 11.35 8.45 8.83
N ASP A 212 11.63 9.73 9.11
CA ASP A 212 12.98 10.31 8.96
C ASP A 212 14.00 9.57 9.85
N LEU A 213 13.65 9.34 11.12
CA LEU A 213 14.50 8.55 12.04
C LEU A 213 14.71 7.10 11.58
N VAL A 214 13.70 6.47 11.00
CA VAL A 214 13.82 5.11 10.44
C VAL A 214 14.78 5.12 9.25
N SER A 215 14.70 6.13 8.39
CA SER A 215 15.62 6.34 7.27
C SER A 215 17.07 6.46 7.75
N GLU A 216 17.30 7.31 8.77
CA GLU A 216 18.63 7.48 9.36
C GLU A 216 19.20 6.18 9.92
N ILE A 217 18.36 5.35 10.58
CA ILE A 217 18.78 4.05 11.11
C ILE A 217 19.19 3.11 9.97
N ILE A 218 18.41 3.06 8.88
CA ILE A 218 18.71 2.24 7.70
C ILE A 218 20.03 2.67 7.08
N GLU A 219 20.24 3.97 6.88
CA GLU A 219 21.51 4.49 6.36
C GLU A 219 22.70 4.09 7.24
N GLN A 220 22.55 4.14 8.56
CA GLN A 220 23.62 3.73 9.48
C GLN A 220 23.93 2.23 9.38
N ILE A 221 22.91 1.38 9.19
CA ILE A 221 23.10 -0.05 8.95
C ILE A 221 23.87 -0.26 7.64
N ILE A 222 23.45 0.39 6.55
CA ILE A 222 24.09 0.32 5.23
C ILE A 222 25.56 0.73 5.33
N LYS A 223 25.84 1.95 5.82
CA LYS A 223 27.20 2.50 5.93
C LYS A 223 28.12 1.61 6.78
N ARG A 224 27.58 0.98 7.83
CA ARG A 224 28.36 0.08 8.69
C ARG A 224 28.70 -1.24 7.99
N TYR A 225 27.76 -1.78 7.23
CA TYR A 225 27.98 -3.00 6.46
C TYR A 225 29.00 -2.76 5.35
N GLU A 226 28.87 -1.66 4.60
CA GLU A 226 29.83 -1.22 3.57
C GLU A 226 31.27 -1.18 4.11
N ARG A 227 31.50 -0.49 5.23
CA ARG A 227 32.83 -0.41 5.88
C ARG A 227 33.43 -1.77 6.28
N ARG A 228 32.61 -2.79 6.51
CA ARG A 228 33.08 -4.15 6.82
C ARG A 228 33.38 -4.94 5.56
N CYS A 229 32.60 -4.75 4.50
CA CYS A 229 32.79 -5.40 3.20
C CYS A 229 34.00 -4.85 2.43
N ASP A 230 34.31 -3.56 2.54
CA ASP A 230 35.53 -2.97 1.95
C ASP A 230 36.82 -3.66 2.44
N LYS A 231 36.76 -4.37 3.59
CA LYS A 231 37.87 -5.16 4.13
C LYS A 231 37.99 -6.57 3.52
N THR A 232 37.00 -7.02 2.76
CA THR A 232 36.91 -8.38 2.18
C THR A 232 36.39 -8.27 0.73
N LYS A 233 37.33 -8.11 -0.22
CA LYS A 233 37.15 -7.82 -1.66
C LYS A 233 36.33 -8.83 -2.52
N LEU A 234 35.47 -9.68 -1.96
CA LEU A 234 34.90 -10.84 -2.68
C LEU A 234 33.36 -10.92 -2.78
N ASP A 235 32.60 -9.99 -2.20
CA ASP A 235 31.11 -10.08 -2.09
C ASP A 235 30.30 -9.06 -2.94
N ASP A 236 30.89 -8.50 -3.99
CA ASP A 236 30.36 -7.32 -4.72
C ASP A 236 29.02 -7.53 -5.44
N GLU A 237 28.75 -8.70 -6.04
CA GLU A 237 27.53 -8.93 -6.85
C GLU A 237 26.27 -9.13 -5.99
N LYS A 238 26.42 -9.81 -4.85
CA LYS A 238 25.32 -10.04 -3.90
C LYS A 238 24.96 -8.73 -3.19
N TRP A 239 25.96 -7.89 -2.91
CA TRP A 239 25.76 -6.56 -2.34
C TRP A 239 25.03 -5.61 -3.30
N LYS A 240 25.41 -5.56 -4.58
CA LYS A 240 24.72 -4.72 -5.57
C LYS A 240 23.21 -5.00 -5.60
N LYS A 241 22.82 -6.27 -5.54
CA LYS A 241 21.41 -6.70 -5.44
C LYS A 241 20.73 -6.29 -4.14
N ILE A 242 21.42 -6.34 -2.99
CA ILE A 242 20.86 -5.93 -1.69
C ILE A 242 20.70 -4.40 -1.62
N LYS A 243 21.68 -3.65 -2.13
CA LYS A 243 21.66 -2.19 -2.22
C LYS A 243 20.55 -1.70 -3.15
N GLU A 244 20.45 -2.26 -4.35
CA GLU A 244 19.35 -1.96 -5.27
C GLU A 244 18.01 -2.24 -4.61
N LYS A 245 17.85 -3.34 -3.85
CA LYS A 245 16.63 -3.59 -3.08
C LYS A 245 16.37 -2.51 -2.02
N LEU A 246 17.33 -2.17 -1.17
CA LEU A 246 17.17 -1.18 -0.09
C LEU A 246 16.90 0.24 -0.60
N VAL A 247 17.58 0.65 -1.67
CA VAL A 247 17.35 1.94 -2.35
C VAL A 247 15.99 1.92 -3.04
N HIS A 248 15.66 0.86 -3.77
CA HIS A 248 14.36 0.73 -4.42
C HIS A 248 13.23 0.76 -3.41
N ILE A 249 13.38 0.13 -2.24
CA ILE A 249 12.43 0.21 -1.13
C ILE A 249 12.23 1.67 -0.73
N PHE A 250 13.28 2.45 -0.55
CA PHE A 250 13.14 3.86 -0.17
C PHE A 250 12.48 4.71 -1.28
N GLU A 251 12.91 4.53 -2.52
CA GLU A 251 12.42 5.28 -3.68
C GLU A 251 10.95 4.94 -4.04
N THR A 252 10.56 3.65 -4.03
CA THR A 252 9.16 3.25 -4.23
C THR A 252 8.27 3.59 -3.02
N THR A 253 8.83 3.70 -1.81
CA THR A 253 8.07 4.11 -0.61
C THR A 253 7.67 5.58 -0.65
N ILE A 254 8.42 6.45 -1.35
CA ILE A 254 8.17 7.90 -1.36
C ILE A 254 7.66 8.37 -2.74
N VAL A 255 8.08 7.75 -3.86
CA VAL A 255 7.82 8.29 -5.20
C VAL A 255 7.73 7.20 -6.28
N THR A 256 6.62 6.45 -6.42
CA THR A 256 6.20 6.02 -7.78
C THR A 256 4.72 5.64 -7.89
N PRO A 257 3.94 6.23 -8.80
CA PRO A 257 2.66 5.68 -9.25
C PRO A 257 2.91 4.56 -10.27
N CYS A 258 2.30 3.39 -10.09
CA CYS A 258 2.56 2.22 -10.94
C CYS A 258 1.83 2.32 -12.30
N SER A 259 2.63 2.36 -13.38
CA SER A 259 2.24 2.07 -14.77
C SER A 259 1.68 0.66 -15.00
N PHE A 260 1.83 -0.23 -14.00
CA PHE A 260 1.30 -1.60 -14.01
C PHE A 260 -0.23 -1.65 -14.10
N THR A 261 -0.92 -0.74 -13.42
CA THR A 261 -2.38 -0.69 -13.36
C THR A 261 -2.97 -0.35 -14.74
N PHE A 262 -2.34 0.56 -15.50
CA PHE A 262 -2.76 0.91 -16.86
C PHE A 262 -2.71 -0.29 -17.82
N ASN A 263 -1.65 -1.10 -17.77
CA ASN A 263 -1.53 -2.29 -18.61
C ASN A 263 -2.50 -3.41 -18.21
N LEU A 264 -2.82 -3.54 -16.92
CA LEU A 264 -3.80 -4.52 -16.43
C LEU A 264 -5.24 -4.12 -16.80
N TYR A 265 -5.53 -2.81 -16.84
CA TYR A 265 -6.80 -2.26 -17.31
C TYR A 265 -6.97 -2.40 -18.83
N LEU A 266 -5.91 -2.12 -19.60
CA LEU A 266 -5.93 -2.32 -21.05
C LEU A 266 -6.20 -3.79 -21.39
N ASN A 267 -5.54 -4.74 -20.72
CA ASN A 267 -5.76 -6.17 -20.98
C ASN A 267 -7.13 -6.71 -20.52
N TYR A 268 -7.79 -6.07 -19.55
CA TYR A 268 -9.12 -6.49 -19.07
C TYR A 268 -10.25 -6.02 -19.99
N TYR A 269 -10.16 -4.79 -20.52
CA TYR A 269 -11.17 -4.24 -21.44
C TYR A 269 -10.86 -4.49 -22.92
N PHE A 270 -9.59 -4.70 -23.27
CA PHE A 270 -9.10 -4.98 -24.61
C PHE A 270 -8.16 -6.20 -24.57
N PRO A 271 -8.71 -7.42 -24.63
CA PRO A 271 -7.94 -8.66 -24.46
C PRO A 271 -6.95 -8.93 -25.59
N SER A 272 -7.00 -8.16 -26.69
CA SER A 272 -5.98 -8.15 -27.74
C SER A 272 -5.72 -6.73 -28.26
N GLU A 273 -4.54 -6.53 -28.83
CA GLU A 273 -4.10 -5.27 -29.46
C GLU A 273 -5.03 -4.84 -30.60
N GLU A 274 -5.67 -5.80 -31.28
CA GLU A 274 -6.70 -5.55 -32.30
C GLU A 274 -7.96 -4.87 -31.73
N HIS A 275 -8.47 -5.33 -30.57
CA HIS A 275 -9.65 -4.72 -29.92
C HIS A 275 -9.38 -3.30 -29.42
N LEU A 276 -8.15 -3.03 -28.96
CA LEU A 276 -7.72 -1.69 -28.59
C LEU A 276 -7.68 -0.76 -29.81
N ASN A 277 -7.11 -1.24 -30.92
CA ASN A 277 -7.02 -0.47 -32.16
C ASN A 277 -8.39 -0.20 -32.77
N GLU A 278 -9.34 -1.15 -32.69
CA GLU A 278 -10.74 -0.98 -33.13
C GLU A 278 -11.47 0.10 -32.31
N TYR A 279 -11.26 0.11 -30.99
CA TYR A 279 -11.82 1.13 -30.09
C TYR A 279 -11.23 2.52 -30.35
N LEU A 280 -9.93 2.62 -30.57
CA LEU A 280 -9.26 3.88 -30.91
C LEU A 280 -9.71 4.42 -32.28
N THR A 281 -9.87 3.55 -33.29
CA THR A 281 -10.42 3.97 -34.60
C THR A 281 -11.89 4.35 -34.53
N THR A 282 -12.70 3.76 -33.64
CA THR A 282 -14.09 4.23 -33.43
C THR A 282 -14.16 5.57 -32.71
N LEU A 283 -13.17 5.90 -31.87
CA LEU A 283 -13.03 7.21 -31.23
C LEU A 283 -12.62 8.30 -32.24
N ASP A 284 -11.65 8.03 -33.11
CA ASP A 284 -11.23 8.97 -34.16
C ASP A 284 -12.36 9.23 -35.18
N ASN A 285 -13.14 8.20 -35.53
CA ASN A 285 -14.31 8.35 -36.41
C ASN A 285 -15.50 9.08 -35.77
N LYS A 286 -15.51 9.28 -34.43
CA LYS A 286 -16.52 10.08 -33.72
C LYS A 286 -16.10 11.53 -33.50
N ILE A 287 -14.82 11.86 -33.71
CA ILE A 287 -14.30 13.23 -33.61
C ILE A 287 -14.41 13.98 -34.95
N ILE A 288 -14.64 13.26 -36.06
CA ILE A 288 -15.01 13.84 -37.36
C ILE A 288 -16.46 13.47 -37.70
N LYS A 289 -17.41 14.15 -37.05
CA LYS A 289 -18.75 14.44 -37.56
C LYS A 289 -19.43 15.53 -36.74
#